data_AF-A0A5B7K042-F1
#
_entry.id   AF-A0A5B7K042-F1
#
_cell.length_a   1.000
_cell.length_b   1.000
_cell.length_c   1.000
_cell.angle_alpha   90.00
_cell.angle_beta   90.00
_cell.angle_gamma   90.00
#
_symmetry.space_group_name_H-M   'P 1'
#
loop_
_entity.id
_entity.type
_entity.pdbx_description
1 polymer ?
#
loop_
_entity_poly.entity_id
_entity_poly.type
_entity_poly.pdbx_seq_one_letter_code
_entity_poly.pdbx_strand_id
1 'polypeptide(L)'
;MWPYYETIQKKAHDGIFHHYASLGIHPDPVTKQLDITATYDGSWRKRGHTSHFYTALVFDDETGIIIDYEVICSFCFVCSTKKKISQEEWNIWYKSHKPKCHKNLDGTPAAMEAAAVVKLWTRSTNHNFCCVSIVSDGDSSAYKAVCKLNHGCGPYETPVQEEQYVNHVAKRLGTHLRKLKQDDFTVIMTRTGKKMKCRVLGGAKS
;
A
#
# COMPACT_ATOMS: atom_id res chain seq x y z
N MET A 1 15.45 -2.57 18.07
CA MET A 1 15.98 -2.36 16.70
C MET A 1 17.48 -2.12 16.84
N TRP A 2 18.29 -2.10 15.78
CA TRP A 2 19.72 -1.78 15.95
C TRP A 2 19.86 -0.27 16.20
N PRO A 3 20.61 0.19 17.23
CA PRO A 3 20.68 1.62 17.60
C PRO A 3 21.10 2.57 16.46
N TYR A 4 21.86 2.03 15.50
CA TYR A 4 22.25 2.74 14.28
C TYR A 4 21.03 3.15 13.43
N TYR A 5 20.06 2.26 13.26
CA TYR A 5 18.86 2.56 12.47
C TYR A 5 17.94 3.55 13.19
N GLU A 6 17.83 3.46 14.52
CA GLU A 6 17.06 4.43 15.32
C GLU A 6 17.62 5.85 15.15
N THR A 7 18.94 5.98 15.11
CA THR A 7 19.60 7.28 14.91
C THR A 7 19.35 7.86 13.51
N ILE A 8 19.41 7.03 12.47
CA ILE A 8 19.14 7.45 11.09
C ILE A 8 17.67 7.81 10.91
N GLN A 9 16.77 6.97 11.43
CA GLN A 9 15.33 7.19 11.35
C GLN A 9 14.96 8.49 12.06
N LYS A 10 15.53 8.76 13.24
CA LYS A 10 15.31 10.03 13.93
C LYS A 10 15.75 11.23 13.08
N LYS A 11 16.95 11.19 12.49
CA LYS A 11 17.41 12.27 11.59
C LYS A 11 16.51 12.47 10.39
N ALA A 12 16.00 11.37 9.82
CA ALA A 12 15.05 11.41 8.71
C ALA A 12 13.74 12.10 9.15
N HIS A 13 13.20 11.71 10.30
CA HIS A 13 11.99 12.33 10.88
C HIS A 13 12.19 13.81 11.19
N ASP A 14 13.30 14.18 11.83
CA ASP A 14 13.66 15.57 12.09
C ASP A 14 13.70 16.38 10.78
N GLY A 15 14.20 15.78 9.70
CA GLY A 15 14.18 16.38 8.35
C GLY A 15 12.77 16.69 7.83
N ILE A 16 11.81 15.78 8.05
CA ILE A 16 10.40 16.00 7.70
C ILE A 16 9.84 17.16 8.53
N PHE A 17 10.01 17.15 9.85
CA PHE A 17 9.54 18.24 10.72
C PHE A 17 10.13 19.60 10.32
N HIS A 18 11.43 19.65 10.00
CA HIS A 18 12.06 20.88 9.54
C HIS A 18 11.51 21.37 8.21
N HIS A 19 11.23 20.46 7.26
CA HIS A 19 10.63 20.82 5.98
C HIS A 19 9.24 21.43 6.17
N TYR A 20 8.35 20.77 6.90
CA TYR A 20 6.99 21.28 7.12
C TYR A 20 6.99 22.59 7.91
N ALA A 21 7.89 22.74 8.90
CA ALA A 21 8.06 24.00 9.61
C ALA A 21 8.48 25.15 8.68
N SER A 22 9.27 24.87 7.64
CA SER A 22 9.64 25.88 6.62
C SER A 22 8.47 26.31 5.75
N LEU A 23 7.42 25.48 5.65
CA LEU A 23 6.16 25.77 4.98
C LEU A 23 5.14 26.45 5.92
N GLY A 24 5.49 26.70 7.18
CA GLY A 24 4.58 27.23 8.19
C GLY A 24 3.57 26.21 8.73
N ILE A 25 3.79 24.92 8.44
CA ILE A 25 2.98 23.82 8.96
C ILE A 25 3.69 23.28 10.21
N HIS A 26 2.96 23.24 11.32
CA HIS A 26 3.51 22.86 12.60
C HIS A 26 2.73 21.68 13.21
N PRO A 27 3.38 20.86 14.05
CA PRO A 27 2.67 19.80 14.77
C PRO A 27 1.59 20.37 15.68
N ASP A 28 0.56 19.58 15.91
CA ASP A 28 -0.51 19.94 16.84
C ASP A 28 0.08 20.27 18.23
N PRO A 29 -0.34 21.39 18.86
CA PRO A 29 0.26 21.85 20.11
C PRO A 29 0.01 20.90 21.28
N VAL A 30 -1.03 20.06 21.23
CA VAL A 30 -1.42 19.11 22.27
C VAL A 30 -0.79 17.74 22.00
N THR A 31 -1.05 17.14 20.84
CA THR A 31 -0.61 15.77 20.53
C THR A 31 0.85 15.70 20.08
N LYS A 32 1.42 16.84 19.66
CA LYS A 32 2.76 16.95 19.03
C LYS A 32 2.88 16.18 17.71
N GLN A 33 1.76 15.77 17.12
CA GLN A 33 1.75 15.04 15.86
C GLN A 33 1.68 16.00 14.68
N LEU A 34 2.38 15.67 13.60
CA LEU A 34 2.35 16.38 12.35
C LEU A 34 1.45 15.65 11.36
N ASP A 35 0.45 16.36 10.84
CA ASP A 35 -0.37 15.88 9.73
C ASP A 35 0.44 15.92 8.43
N ILE A 36 0.48 14.80 7.73
CA ILE A 36 1.25 14.63 6.49
C ILE A 36 0.45 13.87 5.43
N THR A 37 0.82 14.09 4.17
CA THR A 37 0.43 13.24 3.05
C THR A 37 1.46 12.13 2.90
N ALA A 38 1.02 10.88 2.93
CA ALA A 38 1.91 9.74 2.85
C ALA A 38 1.64 8.92 1.59
N THR A 39 2.72 8.50 0.96
CA THR A 39 2.70 7.49 -0.09
C THR A 39 3.18 6.17 0.49
N TYR A 40 2.59 5.09 -0.01
CA TYR A 40 2.90 3.73 0.39
C TYR A 40 3.19 2.88 -0.83
N ASP A 41 4.27 2.10 -0.76
CA ASP A 41 4.56 1.07 -1.74
C ASP A 41 5.18 -0.14 -1.06
N GLY A 42 5.06 -1.30 -1.69
CA GLY A 42 5.64 -2.52 -1.19
C GLY A 42 5.99 -3.50 -2.29
N SER A 43 6.96 -4.34 -2.00
CA SER A 43 7.51 -5.30 -2.95
C SER A 43 7.52 -6.71 -2.38
N TRP A 44 7.29 -7.64 -3.29
CA TRP A 44 7.35 -9.07 -3.03
C TRP A 44 8.76 -9.57 -3.32
N ARG A 45 9.28 -10.45 -2.45
CA ARG A 45 10.57 -11.12 -2.72
C ARG A 45 10.58 -11.90 -4.04
N LYS A 46 9.44 -12.47 -4.44
CA LYS A 46 9.27 -13.20 -5.71
C LYS A 46 8.14 -12.57 -6.50
N ARG A 47 8.28 -12.55 -7.83
CA ARG A 47 7.22 -12.12 -8.75
C ARG A 47 6.08 -13.15 -8.78
N GLY A 48 4.85 -12.66 -8.86
CA GLY A 48 3.63 -13.47 -8.75
C GLY A 48 3.24 -13.67 -7.29
N HIS A 49 1.93 -13.72 -7.00
CA HIS A 49 1.36 -13.79 -5.65
C HIS A 49 1.62 -15.15 -4.95
N THR A 50 2.88 -15.58 -4.88
CA THR A 50 3.34 -16.83 -4.25
C THR A 50 4.50 -16.57 -3.28
N SER A 51 4.87 -15.30 -3.08
CA SER A 51 5.92 -14.92 -2.15
C SER A 51 5.44 -15.03 -0.71
N HIS A 52 6.31 -15.53 0.16
CA HIS A 52 6.10 -15.55 1.60
C HIS A 52 6.60 -14.31 2.32
N PHE A 53 7.26 -13.41 1.58
CA PHE A 53 7.87 -12.19 2.10
C PHE A 53 7.34 -10.99 1.32
N TYR A 54 6.86 -10.01 2.06
CA TYR A 54 6.41 -8.73 1.58
C TYR A 54 7.07 -7.65 2.41
N THR A 55 7.73 -6.70 1.75
CA THR A 55 8.32 -5.55 2.40
C THR A 55 7.58 -4.33 1.94
N ALA A 56 7.13 -3.50 2.87
CA ALA A 56 6.38 -2.31 2.61
C ALA A 56 7.06 -1.09 3.23
N LEU A 57 6.91 0.05 2.59
CA LEU A 57 7.50 1.32 2.96
C LEU A 57 6.40 2.38 2.95
N VAL A 58 6.44 3.26 3.94
CA VAL A 58 5.65 4.49 3.95
C VAL A 58 6.60 5.67 4.02
N PHE A 59 6.39 6.63 3.15
CA PHE A 59 7.21 7.83 3.04
C PHE A 59 6.34 9.05 2.89
N ASP A 60 6.86 10.17 3.37
CA ASP A 60 6.22 11.48 3.23
C ASP A 60 6.26 11.90 1.76
N ASP A 61 5.12 12.34 1.23
CA ASP A 61 4.98 12.66 -0.19
C ASP A 61 5.77 13.92 -0.59
N GLU A 62 5.78 14.92 0.29
CA GLU A 62 6.43 16.22 0.05
C GLU A 62 7.97 16.12 0.07
N THR A 63 8.54 15.41 1.05
CA THR A 63 10.00 15.29 1.18
C THR A 63 10.57 14.05 0.50
N GLY A 64 9.74 13.04 0.21
CA GLY A 64 10.19 11.72 -0.23
C GLY A 64 10.95 10.92 0.85
N ILE A 65 10.93 11.36 2.10
CA ILE A 65 11.67 10.71 3.20
C ILE A 65 10.85 9.55 3.77
N ILE A 66 11.52 8.41 3.97
CA ILE A 66 10.91 7.22 4.59
C ILE A 66 10.58 7.52 6.05
N ILE A 67 9.31 7.36 6.39
CA ILE A 67 8.81 7.43 7.76
C ILE A 67 9.07 6.08 8.42
N ASP A 68 8.69 5.00 7.74
CA ASP A 68 8.73 3.66 8.33
C ASP A 68 8.65 2.53 7.29
N TYR A 69 8.94 1.29 7.70
CA TYR A 69 8.92 0.10 6.86
C TYR A 69 8.45 -1.15 7.62
N GLU A 70 7.66 -2.01 6.99
CA GLU A 70 7.20 -3.26 7.58
C GLU A 70 7.58 -4.46 6.72
N VAL A 71 8.06 -5.52 7.35
CA VAL A 71 8.33 -6.80 6.68
C VAL A 71 7.31 -7.83 7.16
N ILE A 72 6.41 -8.25 6.29
CA ILE A 72 5.46 -9.32 6.54
C ILE A 72 6.02 -10.64 6.01
N CYS A 73 5.97 -11.66 6.87
CA CYS A 73 6.44 -13.00 6.61
C CYS A 73 5.35 -14.02 6.94
N SER A 74 4.92 -14.77 5.92
CA SER A 74 3.93 -15.84 6.07
C SER A 74 4.56 -17.24 6.21
N PHE A 75 5.89 -17.32 6.35
CA PHE A 75 6.62 -18.58 6.37
C PHE A 75 7.58 -18.68 7.57
N CYS A 76 7.58 -19.85 8.20
CA CYS A 76 8.62 -20.23 9.14
C CYS A 76 9.10 -21.63 8.78
N PHE A 77 10.40 -21.79 8.54
CA PHE A 77 10.98 -23.09 8.19
C PHE A 77 10.69 -24.14 9.27
N VAL A 78 10.88 -23.79 10.55
CA VAL A 78 10.66 -24.70 11.68
C VAL A 78 9.19 -25.12 11.78
N CYS A 79 8.25 -24.21 11.55
CA CYS A 79 6.83 -24.56 11.45
C CYS A 79 6.57 -25.51 10.27
N SER A 80 7.22 -25.28 9.12
CA SER A 80 7.01 -26.09 7.93
C SER A 80 7.58 -27.52 8.04
N THR A 81 8.61 -27.71 8.86
CA THR A 81 9.25 -29.02 9.08
C THR A 81 8.57 -29.84 10.16
N LYS A 82 7.86 -29.20 11.08
CA LYS A 82 7.12 -29.87 12.15
C LYS A 82 5.82 -30.48 11.60
N LYS A 83 5.96 -31.53 10.80
CA LYS A 83 4.84 -32.31 10.26
C LYS A 83 4.57 -33.53 11.15
N LYS A 84 3.34 -34.07 11.12
CA LYS A 84 2.94 -35.33 11.78
C LYS A 84 2.87 -35.30 13.31
N ILE A 85 2.21 -34.30 13.88
CA ILE A 85 1.79 -34.28 15.29
C ILE A 85 0.30 -33.97 15.37
N SER A 86 -0.38 -34.36 16.44
CA SER A 86 -1.80 -34.02 16.65
C SER A 86 -1.98 -32.50 16.77
N GLN A 87 -3.23 -32.03 16.68
CA GLN A 87 -3.52 -30.60 16.85
C GLN A 87 -3.17 -30.11 18.27
N GLU A 88 -3.39 -30.95 19.29
CA GLU A 88 -3.05 -30.66 20.69
C GLU A 88 -1.54 -30.55 20.87
N GLU A 89 -0.79 -31.52 20.35
CA GLU A 89 0.68 -31.51 20.37
C GLU A 89 1.24 -30.30 19.61
N TRP A 90 0.62 -29.94 18.48
CA TRP A 90 0.96 -28.74 17.74
C TRP A 90 0.76 -27.48 18.57
N ASN A 91 -0.38 -27.34 19.25
CA ASN A 91 -0.68 -26.17 20.06
C ASN A 91 0.31 -26.01 21.22
N ILE A 92 0.69 -27.11 21.89
CA ILE A 92 1.70 -27.12 22.96
C ILE A 92 3.07 -26.71 22.41
N TRP A 93 3.50 -27.34 21.31
CA TRP A 93 4.77 -27.02 20.68
C TRP A 93 4.82 -25.58 20.17
N TYR A 94 3.76 -25.12 19.49
CA TYR A 94 3.69 -23.79 18.90
C TYR A 94 3.77 -22.69 19.95
N LYS A 95 3.16 -22.88 21.14
CA LYS A 95 3.33 -21.94 22.27
C LYS A 95 4.80 -21.76 22.64
N SER A 96 5.57 -22.84 22.68
CA SER A 96 7.03 -22.78 22.95
C SER A 96 7.83 -22.18 21.78
N HIS A 97 7.37 -22.38 20.54
CA HIS A 97 8.06 -21.90 19.33
C HIS A 97 7.74 -20.44 19.00
N LYS A 98 6.55 -19.93 19.37
CA LYS A 98 6.03 -18.61 19.00
C LYS A 98 7.05 -17.47 19.18
N PRO A 99 7.82 -17.39 20.28
CA PRO A 99 8.81 -16.32 20.47
C PRO A 99 9.97 -16.34 19.46
N LYS A 100 10.23 -17.49 18.82
CA LYS A 100 11.30 -17.72 17.84
C LYS A 100 10.76 -17.88 16.41
N CYS A 101 9.45 -17.70 16.23
CA CYS A 101 8.82 -17.90 14.94
C CYS A 101 9.07 -16.70 14.04
N HIS A 102 9.63 -16.94 12.85
CA HIS A 102 9.84 -15.88 11.85
C HIS A 102 8.56 -15.50 11.10
N LYS A 103 7.47 -16.25 11.28
CA LYS A 103 6.17 -15.96 10.69
C LYS A 103 5.43 -14.96 11.56
N ASN A 104 5.06 -13.82 10.97
CA ASN A 104 4.33 -12.74 11.65
C ASN A 104 2.92 -12.50 11.09
N LEU A 105 2.52 -13.23 10.04
CA LEU A 105 1.14 -13.25 9.55
C LEU A 105 0.75 -14.65 9.04
N ASP A 106 -0.41 -15.13 9.47
CA ASP A 106 -1.11 -16.25 8.87
C ASP A 106 -2.11 -15.70 7.84
N GLY A 107 -1.76 -15.68 6.55
CA GLY A 107 -2.64 -15.08 5.54
C GLY A 107 -2.19 -15.31 4.11
N THR A 108 -3.08 -14.92 3.19
CA THR A 108 -2.81 -14.87 1.75
C THR A 108 -1.88 -13.69 1.42
N PRO A 109 -1.27 -13.66 0.22
CA PRO A 109 -0.51 -12.49 -0.23
C PRO A 109 -1.32 -11.18 -0.14
N ALA A 110 -2.56 -11.15 -0.60
CA ALA A 110 -3.41 -9.96 -0.47
C ALA A 110 -3.59 -9.52 1.00
N ALA A 111 -3.66 -10.47 1.94
CA ALA A 111 -3.74 -10.15 3.36
C ALA A 111 -2.42 -9.58 3.92
N MET A 112 -1.27 -9.93 3.34
CA MET A 112 0.03 -9.39 3.78
C MET A 112 0.17 -7.91 3.47
N GLU A 113 -0.29 -7.46 2.30
CA GLU A 113 -0.30 -6.05 1.93
C GLU A 113 -1.20 -5.25 2.89
N ALA A 114 -2.44 -5.68 3.08
CA ALA A 114 -3.35 -5.03 4.01
C ALA A 114 -2.80 -5.00 5.45
N ALA A 115 -2.19 -6.09 5.91
CA ALA A 115 -1.59 -6.17 7.25
C ALA A 115 -0.38 -5.22 7.40
N ALA A 116 0.44 -5.07 6.36
CA ALA A 116 1.57 -4.14 6.39
C ALA A 116 1.11 -2.70 6.52
N VAL A 117 0.16 -2.28 5.66
CA VAL A 117 -0.44 -0.94 5.68
C VAL A 117 -1.04 -0.64 7.06
N VAL A 118 -1.84 -1.55 7.60
CA VAL A 118 -2.46 -1.42 8.93
C VAL A 118 -1.42 -1.20 10.02
N LYS A 119 -0.32 -1.96 10.00
CA LYS A 119 0.75 -1.80 11.00
C LYS A 119 1.46 -0.45 10.86
N LEU A 120 1.76 -0.03 9.63
CA LEU A 120 2.44 1.23 9.35
C LEU A 120 1.59 2.43 9.79
N TRP A 121 0.30 2.47 9.44
CA TRP A 121 -0.61 3.54 9.85
C TRP A 121 -0.94 3.54 11.34
N THR A 122 -0.99 2.36 11.97
CA THR A 122 -1.22 2.31 13.43
C THR A 122 -0.04 2.90 14.20
N ARG A 123 1.19 2.68 13.74
CA ARG A 123 2.40 3.05 14.47
C ARG A 123 3.05 4.36 14.03
N SER A 124 2.56 5.00 12.97
CA SER A 124 2.98 6.36 12.55
C SER A 124 2.88 7.36 13.70
N THR A 125 1.87 7.21 14.56
CA THR A 125 1.68 8.03 15.77
C THR A 125 2.82 7.90 16.76
N ASN A 126 3.50 6.74 16.84
CA ASN A 126 4.70 6.56 17.66
C ASN A 126 5.90 7.35 17.12
N HIS A 127 5.82 7.77 15.86
CA HIS A 127 6.80 8.62 15.18
C HIS A 127 6.33 10.08 15.11
N ASN A 128 5.25 10.43 15.81
CA ASN A 128 4.63 11.76 15.81
C ASN A 128 4.08 12.19 14.44
N PHE A 129 3.63 11.24 13.60
CA PHE A 129 2.99 11.54 12.31
C PHE A 129 1.55 11.05 12.26
N CYS A 130 0.69 11.87 11.65
CA CYS A 130 -0.68 11.55 11.27
C CYS A 130 -0.77 11.56 9.74
N CYS A 131 -0.75 10.38 9.12
CA CYS A 131 -0.84 10.24 7.67
C CYS A 131 -2.28 10.42 7.17
N VAL A 132 -2.76 11.67 7.15
CA VAL A 132 -4.15 12.05 6.89
C VAL A 132 -4.56 11.91 5.42
N SER A 133 -3.61 11.88 4.49
CA SER A 133 -3.84 11.55 3.09
C SER A 133 -2.99 10.35 2.65
N ILE A 134 -3.57 9.49 1.81
CA ILE A 134 -2.88 8.37 1.16
C ILE A 134 -2.88 8.61 -0.34
N VAL A 135 -1.70 8.82 -0.93
CA VAL A 135 -1.55 8.83 -2.38
C VAL A 135 -1.41 7.38 -2.85
N SER A 136 -2.31 6.95 -3.72
CA SER A 136 -2.30 5.58 -4.24
C SER A 136 -2.57 5.49 -5.75
N ASP A 137 -2.24 4.32 -6.29
CA ASP A 137 -2.37 3.97 -7.70
C ASP A 137 -3.82 3.71 -8.15
N GLY A 138 -4.81 3.93 -7.28
CA GLY A 138 -6.23 3.87 -7.61
C GLY A 138 -6.87 2.47 -7.57
N ASP A 139 -6.16 1.46 -7.06
CA ASP A 139 -6.73 0.20 -6.56
C ASP A 139 -6.54 0.15 -5.05
N SER A 140 -7.45 0.81 -4.32
CA SER A 140 -7.16 1.27 -2.96
C SER A 140 -7.45 0.24 -1.86
N SER A 141 -6.91 -0.97 -2.03
CA SER A 141 -6.93 -2.01 -0.98
C SER A 141 -6.28 -1.52 0.32
N ALA A 142 -5.20 -0.75 0.20
CA ALA A 142 -4.51 -0.06 1.30
C ALA A 142 -5.42 0.94 2.01
N TYR A 143 -6.02 1.89 1.29
CA TYR A 143 -6.96 2.87 1.83
C TYR A 143 -8.12 2.21 2.57
N LYS A 144 -8.73 1.19 1.94
CA LYS A 144 -9.82 0.41 2.55
C LYS A 144 -9.37 -0.30 3.83
N ALA A 145 -8.13 -0.77 3.90
CA ALA A 145 -7.58 -1.39 5.09
C ALA A 145 -7.38 -0.37 6.22
N VAL A 146 -6.86 0.82 5.90
CA VAL A 146 -6.69 1.93 6.85
C VAL A 146 -8.03 2.42 7.39
N CYS A 147 -9.02 2.65 6.52
CA CYS A 147 -10.34 3.13 6.94
C CYS A 147 -11.04 2.16 7.89
N LYS A 148 -10.77 0.85 7.76
CA LYS A 148 -11.35 -0.18 8.66
C LYS A 148 -10.73 -0.20 10.06
N LEU A 149 -9.64 0.53 10.30
CA LEU A 149 -9.04 0.65 11.62
C LEU A 149 -10.01 1.29 12.61
N ASN A 150 -9.82 0.98 13.90
CA ASN A 150 -10.61 1.51 15.00
C ASN A 150 -12.13 1.45 14.76
N HIS A 151 -12.64 0.29 14.35
CA HIS A 151 -14.05 0.05 14.05
C HIS A 151 -14.63 0.92 12.91
N GLY A 152 -13.79 1.34 11.96
CA GLY A 152 -14.21 2.17 10.83
C GLY A 152 -13.94 3.66 11.02
N CYS A 153 -13.41 4.07 12.17
CA CYS A 153 -13.05 5.46 12.45
C CYS A 153 -11.70 5.87 11.81
N GLY A 154 -10.90 4.89 11.36
CA GLY A 154 -9.54 5.13 10.90
C GLY A 154 -8.54 5.25 12.05
N PRO A 155 -7.24 5.40 11.75
CA PRO A 155 -6.16 5.37 12.73
C PRO A 155 -6.05 6.63 13.60
N TYR A 156 -6.65 7.74 13.16
CA TYR A 156 -6.56 9.06 13.80
C TYR A 156 -7.96 9.63 14.05
N GLU A 157 -8.06 10.75 14.78
CA GLU A 157 -9.32 11.48 14.92
C GLU A 157 -9.77 12.09 13.57
N THR A 158 -8.81 12.52 12.76
CA THR A 158 -9.05 13.02 11.40
C THR A 158 -9.23 11.85 10.43
N PRO A 159 -10.33 11.82 9.63
CA PRO A 159 -10.53 10.80 8.60
C PRO A 159 -9.42 10.85 7.55
N VAL A 160 -8.92 9.67 7.18
CA VAL A 160 -7.93 9.54 6.12
C VAL A 160 -8.59 9.73 4.75
N GLN A 161 -7.93 10.51 3.88
CA GLN A 161 -8.38 10.80 2.51
C GLN A 161 -7.58 9.97 1.50
N GLU A 162 -8.25 9.57 0.41
CA GLU A 162 -7.59 8.91 -0.73
C GLU A 162 -7.28 9.95 -1.81
N GLU A 163 -6.00 10.06 -2.16
CA GLU A 163 -5.52 10.86 -3.27
C GLU A 163 -5.00 9.95 -4.39
N GLN A 164 -5.15 10.39 -5.64
CA GLN A 164 -4.77 9.61 -6.80
C GLN A 164 -3.51 10.16 -7.43
N TYR A 165 -2.55 9.27 -7.68
CA TYR A 165 -1.33 9.64 -8.38
C TYR A 165 -1.63 10.10 -9.81
N VAL A 166 -1.09 11.26 -10.21
CA VAL A 166 -1.41 11.93 -11.50
C VAL A 166 -1.17 11.03 -12.71
N ASN A 167 -0.11 10.21 -12.68
CA ASN A 167 0.18 9.28 -13.77
C ASN A 167 -0.93 8.22 -13.96
N HIS A 168 -1.64 7.86 -12.89
CA HIS A 168 -2.79 6.96 -13.00
C HIS A 168 -4.02 7.63 -13.59
N VAL A 169 -4.22 8.92 -13.34
CA VAL A 169 -5.26 9.70 -14.03
C VAL A 169 -5.05 9.64 -15.54
N ALA A 170 -3.82 9.87 -16.00
CA ALA A 170 -3.48 9.79 -17.43
C ALA A 170 -3.67 8.37 -18.00
N LYS A 171 -3.23 7.32 -17.29
CA LYS A 171 -3.43 5.91 -17.72
C LYS A 171 -4.91 5.55 -17.81
N ARG A 172 -5.71 5.98 -16.83
CA ARG A 172 -7.16 5.72 -16.78
C ARG A 172 -7.87 6.45 -17.91
N LEU A 173 -7.54 7.72 -18.15
CA LEU A 173 -8.04 8.49 -19.30
C LEU A 173 -7.69 7.81 -20.62
N GLY A 174 -6.42 7.45 -20.82
CA GLY A 174 -5.98 6.74 -22.03
C GLY A 174 -6.70 5.40 -22.23
N THR A 175 -7.02 4.69 -21.14
CA THR A 175 -7.79 3.44 -21.21
C THR A 175 -9.24 3.69 -21.64
N HIS A 176 -9.89 4.71 -21.08
CA HIS A 176 -11.24 5.11 -21.50
C HIS A 176 -11.27 5.55 -22.97
N LEU A 177 -10.30 6.35 -23.42
CA LEU A 177 -10.20 6.77 -24.82
C LEU A 177 -9.99 5.59 -25.78
N ARG A 178 -9.16 4.60 -25.39
CA ARG A 178 -8.98 3.37 -26.19
C ARG A 178 -10.26 2.54 -26.27
N LYS A 179 -11.02 2.42 -25.16
CA LYS A 179 -12.32 1.74 -25.14
C LYS A 179 -13.33 2.47 -26.03
N LEU A 180 -13.46 3.78 -25.86
CA LEU A 180 -14.31 4.63 -26.69
C LEU A 180 -13.98 4.47 -28.19
N LYS A 181 -12.69 4.46 -28.56
CA LYS A 181 -12.26 4.17 -29.94
C LYS A 181 -12.62 2.77 -30.44
N GLN A 182 -12.70 1.78 -29.56
CA GLN A 182 -13.11 0.41 -29.93
C GLN A 182 -14.63 0.30 -30.08
N ASP A 183 -15.37 0.97 -29.21
CA ASP A 183 -16.83 0.90 -29.11
C ASP A 183 -17.52 1.83 -30.11
N ASP A 184 -16.85 2.91 -30.51
CA ASP A 184 -17.34 3.85 -31.52
C ASP A 184 -17.05 3.35 -32.94
N PHE A 185 -17.96 2.53 -33.44
CA PHE A 185 -17.95 1.99 -34.80
C PHE A 185 -19.30 2.16 -35.49
N THR A 186 -19.26 2.43 -36.78
CA THR A 186 -20.42 2.35 -37.67
C THR A 186 -20.44 0.99 -38.37
N VAL A 187 -21.63 0.52 -38.74
CA VAL A 187 -21.78 -0.68 -39.57
C VAL A 187 -21.99 -0.25 -41.01
N ILE A 188 -21.08 -0.65 -41.89
CA ILE A 188 -21.15 -0.38 -43.33
C ILE A 188 -21.41 -1.68 -44.11
N MET A 189 -22.15 -1.59 -45.22
CA MET A 189 -22.30 -2.70 -46.17
C MET A 189 -21.28 -2.62 -47.29
N THR A 190 -20.63 -3.74 -47.60
CA THR A 190 -19.75 -3.84 -48.77
C THR A 190 -20.57 -3.97 -50.07
N ARG A 191 -19.92 -3.74 -51.22
CA ARG A 191 -20.51 -4.03 -52.55
C ARG A 191 -20.97 -5.48 -52.72
N THR A 192 -20.47 -6.40 -51.88
CA THR A 192 -20.84 -7.82 -51.84
C THR A 192 -21.95 -8.15 -50.82
N GLY A 193 -22.55 -7.13 -50.19
CA GLY A 193 -23.64 -7.31 -49.20
C GLY A 193 -23.18 -7.72 -47.79
N LYS A 194 -21.87 -7.76 -47.52
CA LYS A 194 -21.32 -8.14 -46.21
C LYS A 194 -21.33 -6.94 -45.26
N LYS A 195 -21.79 -7.15 -44.02
CA LYS A 195 -21.70 -6.14 -42.95
C LYS A 195 -20.29 -6.10 -42.37
N MET A 196 -19.72 -4.91 -42.22
CA MET A 196 -18.41 -4.68 -41.58
C MET A 196 -18.49 -3.56 -40.55
N LYS A 197 -17.72 -3.68 -39.46
CA LYS A 197 -17.53 -2.60 -38.49
C LYS A 197 -16.43 -1.67 -38.96
N CYS A 198 -16.74 -0.39 -39.14
CA CYS A 198 -15.78 0.66 -39.46
C CYS A 198 -15.64 1.59 -38.25
N ARG A 199 -14.42 1.82 -37.77
CA ARG A 199 -14.21 2.68 -36.60
C ARG A 199 -14.49 4.14 -36.98
N VAL A 200 -15.23 4.84 -36.14
CA VAL A 200 -15.56 6.27 -36.33
C VAL A 200 -14.40 7.15 -35.88
N LEU A 201 -13.73 6.75 -34.79
CA LEU A 201 -12.59 7.46 -34.23
C LEU A 201 -11.27 6.86 -34.73
N GLY A 202 -10.53 7.64 -35.51
CA GLY A 202 -9.22 7.30 -36.05
C GLY A 202 -8.28 8.49 -36.02
N GLY A 203 -7.00 8.26 -35.68
CA GLY A 203 -5.98 9.27 -35.88
C GLY A 203 -5.57 9.30 -37.36
N ALA A 204 -5.23 10.48 -37.87
CA ALA A 204 -4.55 10.59 -39.16
C ALA A 204 -3.31 9.68 -39.14
N LYS A 205 -3.10 8.90 -40.22
CA LYS A 205 -1.84 8.18 -40.38
C LYS A 205 -0.75 9.25 -40.57
N SER A 206 0.11 9.43 -39.57
CA SER A 206 1.38 10.13 -39.70
C SER A 206 2.32 9.36 -40.63
#